data_AF-A0A3D5JYK0-F1
#
_entry.id   AF-A0A3D5JYK0-F1
#
_cell.length_a   1.000
_cell.length_b   1.000
_cell.length_c   1.000
_cell.angle_alpha   90.00
_cell.angle_beta   90.00
_cell.angle_gamma   90.00
#
_symmetry.space_group_name_H-M   'P 1'
#
loop_
_entity.id
_entity.type
_entity.pdbx_description
1 polymer ?
#
loop_
_entity_poly.entity_id
_entity_poly.type
_entity_poly.pdbx_seq_one_letter_code
_entity_poly.pdbx_strand_id
1 'polypeptide(L)'
;MKTRFNAHSNRSSTGLAKGFTLIELLVVIAIIAILASLLLPALDKAKSKATSAYCLSNYKQLQLCWTMYAGDHDDSMPANSQLPGGGSRAGWTSQGSTWLHGNAYTDVDDTNIRKGALF
;
A
#
# COMPACT_ATOMS: atom_id res chain seq x y z
N MET A 1 -49.78 -38.69 56.05
CA MET A 1 -48.67 -38.88 55.10
C MET A 1 -48.47 -37.55 54.37
N LYS A 2 -47.38 -36.84 54.65
CA LYS A 2 -47.07 -35.48 54.15
C LYS A 2 -46.33 -35.60 52.82
N THR A 3 -46.76 -34.88 51.77
CA THR A 3 -45.87 -34.50 50.67
C THR A 3 -46.06 -33.02 50.37
N ARG A 4 -44.92 -32.31 50.34
CA ARG A 4 -44.80 -30.85 50.33
C ARG A 4 -44.95 -30.32 48.91
N PHE A 5 -45.69 -29.23 48.74
CA PHE A 5 -45.62 -28.35 47.58
C PHE A 5 -44.23 -27.71 47.52
N ASN A 6 -43.53 -27.84 46.40
CA ASN A 6 -42.22 -27.22 46.16
C ASN A 6 -42.40 -26.11 45.12
N ALA A 7 -42.42 -24.85 45.55
CA ALA A 7 -42.46 -23.69 44.66
C ALA A 7 -41.03 -23.24 44.36
N HIS A 8 -40.57 -23.44 43.12
CA HIS A 8 -39.30 -22.88 42.64
C HIS A 8 -39.51 -21.40 42.29
N SER A 9 -39.00 -20.50 43.13
CA SER A 9 -38.97 -19.06 42.86
C SER A 9 -37.82 -18.75 41.90
N ASN A 10 -38.14 -18.62 40.61
CA ASN A 10 -37.20 -18.13 39.61
C ASN A 10 -37.23 -16.59 39.63
N ARG A 11 -36.30 -15.95 40.34
CA ARG A 11 -36.13 -14.49 40.29
C ARG A 11 -35.32 -14.13 39.05
N SER A 12 -36.01 -13.76 37.97
CA SER A 12 -35.41 -13.10 36.81
C SER A 12 -35.04 -11.66 37.20
N SER A 13 -33.75 -11.43 37.45
CA SER A 13 -33.17 -10.09 37.56
C SER A 13 -33.20 -9.41 36.20
N THR A 14 -34.24 -8.61 35.94
CA THR A 14 -34.31 -7.71 34.79
C THR A 14 -33.30 -6.59 34.97
N GLY A 15 -32.12 -6.74 34.38
CA GLY A 15 -31.18 -5.64 34.24
C GLY A 15 -31.83 -4.53 33.41
N LEU A 16 -32.01 -3.35 33.98
CA LEU A 16 -32.42 -2.15 33.24
C LEU A 16 -31.37 -1.87 32.17
N ALA A 17 -31.71 -2.14 30.90
CA ALA A 17 -30.90 -1.69 29.77
C ALA A 17 -30.93 -0.16 29.74
N LYS A 18 -29.82 0.48 30.12
CA LYS A 18 -29.62 1.92 29.92
C LYS A 18 -29.51 2.17 28.42
N GLY A 19 -30.48 2.88 27.84
CA GLY A 19 -30.42 3.37 26.47
C GLY A 19 -29.36 4.47 26.34
N PHE A 20 -28.67 4.49 25.20
CA PHE A 20 -27.72 5.54 24.86
C PHE A 20 -28.47 6.83 24.52
N THR A 21 -28.09 7.95 25.12
CA THR A 21 -28.73 9.23 24.84
C THR A 21 -28.19 9.83 23.54
N LEU A 22 -29.03 10.58 22.80
CA LEU A 22 -28.59 11.27 21.58
C LEU A 22 -27.43 12.24 21.83
N ILE A 23 -27.38 12.86 23.01
CA ILE A 23 -26.31 13.78 23.38
C ILE A 23 -24.97 13.06 23.59
N GLU A 24 -24.98 11.87 24.19
CA GLU A 24 -23.77 11.06 24.34
C GLU A 24 -23.20 10.67 22.97
N LEU A 25 -24.05 10.31 22.01
CA LEU A 25 -23.61 10.00 20.64
C LEU A 25 -23.05 11.23 19.93
N LEU A 26 -23.72 12.37 20.07
CA LEU A 26 -23.37 13.60 19.39
C LEU A 26 -22.02 14.16 19.88
N VAL A 27 -21.75 14.11 21.18
CA VAL A 27 -20.45 14.55 21.73
C VAL A 27 -19.31 13.65 21.24
N VAL A 28 -19.53 12.34 21.16
CA VAL A 28 -18.49 11.40 20.71
C VAL A 28 -18.10 11.65 19.24
N ILE A 29 -19.08 11.79 18.34
CA ILE A 29 -18.77 12.08 16.93
C ILE A 29 -18.10 13.44 16.76
N ALA A 30 -18.45 14.43 17.61
CA ALA A 30 -17.82 15.75 17.58
C ALA A 30 -16.33 15.67 17.95
N ILE A 31 -15.98 14.90 18.98
CA ILE A 31 -14.59 14.69 19.38
C ILE A 31 -13.82 13.93 18.28
N ILE A 32 -14.41 12.86 17.70
CA ILE A 32 -13.79 12.11 16.60
C ILE A 32 -13.55 13.02 15.39
N ALA A 33 -14.51 13.90 15.04
CA ALA A 33 -14.36 14.81 13.91
C ALA A 33 -13.20 15.80 14.10
N ILE A 34 -13.03 16.36 15.31
CA ILE A 34 -11.91 17.25 15.63
C ILE A 34 -10.58 16.49 15.48
N LEU A 35 -10.46 15.31 16.07
CA LEU A 35 -9.25 14.49 15.97
C LEU A 35 -8.96 14.07 14.53
N ALA A 36 -9.97 13.62 13.78
CA ALA A 36 -9.84 13.22 12.39
C ALA A 36 -9.39 14.38 11.49
N SER A 37 -9.89 15.59 11.72
CA SER A 37 -9.50 16.78 10.94
C SER A 37 -8.01 17.12 11.04
N LEU A 38 -7.37 16.78 12.16
CA LEU A 38 -5.92 16.93 12.35
C LEU A 38 -5.14 15.74 11.79
N LEU A 39 -5.74 14.54 11.80
CA LEU A 39 -5.10 13.30 11.34
C LEU A 39 -5.06 13.17 9.82
N LEU A 40 -6.13 13.52 9.09
CA LEU A 40 -6.20 13.33 7.63
C LEU A 40 -5.07 14.08 6.89
N PRO A 41 -4.80 15.37 7.14
CA PRO A 41 -3.72 16.08 6.45
C PRO A 41 -2.32 15.56 6.84
N ALA A 42 -2.16 15.07 8.08
CA ALA A 42 -0.91 14.49 8.55
C ALA A 42 -0.65 13.12 7.87
N LEU A 43 -1.69 12.30 7.72
CA LEU A 43 -1.63 11.00 7.06
C LEU A 43 -1.32 11.15 5.57
N ASP A 44 -1.93 12.12 4.88
CA ASP A 44 -1.64 12.39 3.46
C ASP A 44 -0.17 12.77 3.24
N LYS A 45 0.37 13.65 4.10
CA LYS A 45 1.79 14.02 4.07
C LYS A 45 2.70 12.83 4.38
N ALA A 46 2.33 11.99 5.35
CA ALA A 46 3.09 10.79 5.70
C ALA A 46 3.11 9.78 4.55
N LYS A 47 1.97 9.56 3.88
CA LYS A 47 1.86 8.69 2.71
C LYS A 47 2.72 9.19 1.56
N SER A 48 2.65 10.48 1.23
CA SER A 48 3.50 11.08 0.19
C SER A 48 4.99 10.88 0.47
N LYS A 49 5.43 11.15 1.72
CA LYS A 49 6.82 10.91 2.14
C LYS A 49 7.22 9.43 2.06
N ALA A 50 6.34 8.52 2.47
CA ALA A 50 6.58 7.08 2.38
C ALA A 50 6.76 6.63 0.92
N THR A 51 5.92 7.10 0.00
CA THR A 51 6.06 6.84 -1.44
C THR A 51 7.38 7.40 -1.97
N SER A 52 7.75 8.63 -1.62
CA SER A 52 9.04 9.21 -2.03
C SER A 52 10.23 8.41 -1.48
N ALA A 53 10.19 7.98 -0.23
CA ALA A 53 11.23 7.16 0.37
C ALA A 53 11.37 5.79 -0.32
N TYR A 54 10.24 5.18 -0.69
CA TYR A 54 10.21 3.94 -1.46
C TYR A 54 10.83 4.12 -2.85
N CYS A 55 10.41 5.14 -3.60
CA CYS A 55 10.99 5.46 -4.90
C CYS A 55 12.50 5.72 -4.81
N LEU A 56 12.94 6.43 -3.77
CA LEU A 56 14.37 6.69 -3.53
C LEU A 56 15.14 5.39 -3.27
N SER A 57 14.58 4.46 -2.52
CA SER A 57 15.17 3.13 -2.29
C SER A 57 15.32 2.36 -3.60
N ASN A 58 14.27 2.34 -4.44
CA ASN A 58 14.32 1.66 -5.73
C ASN A 58 15.37 2.30 -6.67
N TYR A 59 15.45 3.63 -6.68
CA TYR A 59 16.45 4.34 -7.49
C TYR A 59 17.88 4.02 -7.04
N LYS A 60 18.12 3.96 -5.72
CA LYS A 60 19.42 3.54 -5.18
C LYS A 60 19.77 2.12 -5.61
N GLN A 61 18.82 1.19 -5.60
CA GLN A 61 19.03 -0.18 -6.07
C GLN A 61 19.41 -0.21 -7.55
N LEU A 62 18.69 0.52 -8.41
CA LEU A 62 19.02 0.63 -9.84
C LEU A 62 20.39 1.25 -10.09
N GLN A 63 20.76 2.31 -9.36
CA GLN A 63 22.07 2.94 -9.47
C GLN A 63 23.20 1.97 -9.10
N LEU A 64 22.99 1.14 -8.05
CA LEU A 64 23.94 0.10 -7.69
C LEU A 64 24.07 -0.93 -8.81
N CYS A 65 22.95 -1.42 -9.37
CA CYS A 65 22.97 -2.35 -10.51
C CYS A 65 23.75 -1.78 -11.71
N TRP A 66 23.56 -0.51 -12.07
CA TRP A 66 24.32 0.13 -13.16
C TRP A 66 25.81 0.22 -12.87
N THR A 67 26.18 0.54 -11.63
CA THR A 67 27.59 0.63 -11.22
C THR A 67 28.26 -0.74 -11.27
N MET A 68 27.57 -1.78 -10.80
CA MET A 68 28.05 -3.16 -10.86
C MET A 68 28.20 -3.63 -12.30
N TYR A 69 27.18 -3.39 -13.15
CA TYR A 69 27.22 -3.74 -14.57
C TYR A 69 28.42 -3.10 -15.28
N ALA A 70 28.65 -1.81 -15.08
CA ALA A 70 29.79 -1.12 -15.71
C ALA A 70 31.13 -1.75 -15.29
N GLY A 71 31.28 -2.14 -14.01
CA GLY A 71 32.47 -2.82 -13.52
C GLY A 71 32.72 -4.19 -14.18
N ASP A 72 31.66 -4.89 -14.57
CA ASP A 72 31.73 -6.21 -15.21
C ASP A 72 31.79 -6.15 -16.76
N HIS A 73 31.52 -4.99 -17.36
CA HIS A 73 31.37 -4.80 -18.80
C HIS A 73 32.27 -3.68 -19.37
N ASP A 74 33.56 -3.67 -19.01
CA ASP A 74 34.56 -2.73 -19.55
C ASP A 74 34.14 -1.24 -19.45
N ASP A 75 33.55 -0.84 -18.32
CA ASP A 75 32.97 0.49 -18.08
C ASP A 75 31.86 0.89 -19.07
N SER A 76 31.31 -0.06 -19.83
CA SER A 76 30.18 0.16 -20.72
C SER A 76 28.87 0.15 -19.94
N MET A 77 28.03 1.17 -20.19
CA MET A 77 26.66 1.18 -19.70
C MET A 77 25.80 0.18 -20.47
N PRO A 78 24.75 -0.38 -19.85
CA PRO A 78 23.82 -1.26 -20.56
C PRO A 78 23.10 -0.46 -21.65
N ALA A 79 22.90 -1.09 -22.81
CA ALA A 79 22.19 -0.45 -23.90
C ALA A 79 20.73 -0.15 -23.50
N ASN A 80 20.18 0.91 -24.08
CA ASN A 80 18.78 1.30 -23.92
C ASN A 80 18.11 1.30 -25.30
N SER A 81 18.08 0.12 -25.93
CA SER A 81 17.48 -0.07 -27.24
C SER A 81 15.96 -0.23 -27.10
N GLN A 82 15.23 0.81 -27.49
CA GLN A 82 13.78 0.78 -27.62
C GLN A 82 13.39 0.63 -29.09
N LEU A 83 12.37 -0.19 -29.36
CA LEU A 83 11.71 -0.19 -30.66
C LEU A 83 10.68 0.95 -30.69
N PRO A 84 10.58 1.73 -31.78
CA PRO A 84 9.59 2.79 -31.91
C PRO A 84 8.19 2.18 -31.96
N GLY A 85 7.50 2.23 -30.83
CA GLY A 85 6.12 1.77 -30.71
C GLY A 85 5.13 2.90 -30.87
N GLY A 86 4.96 3.40 -32.10
CA GLY A 86 4.02 4.48 -32.42
C GLY A 86 4.26 5.79 -31.65
N GLY A 87 3.48 6.83 -31.95
CA GLY A 87 3.64 8.17 -31.36
C GLY A 87 3.28 8.30 -29.87
N SER A 88 3.12 7.20 -29.11
CA SER A 88 2.68 7.22 -27.71
C SER A 88 3.56 6.34 -26.82
N ARG A 89 3.75 6.78 -25.56
CA ARG A 89 4.57 6.06 -24.55
C ARG A 89 4.04 4.65 -24.23
N ALA A 90 2.74 4.43 -24.43
CA ALA A 90 2.12 3.12 -24.22
C ALA A 90 2.52 2.10 -25.29
N GLY A 91 2.90 2.54 -26.49
CA GLY A 91 3.33 1.63 -27.55
C GLY A 91 4.79 1.24 -27.47
N TRP A 92 5.63 2.02 -26.77
CA TRP A 92 7.08 1.80 -26.69
C TRP A 92 7.36 0.42 -26.09
N THR A 93 8.22 -0.35 -26.76
CA THR A 93 8.61 -1.68 -26.29
C THR A 93 10.11 -1.84 -26.44
N SER A 94 10.75 -2.23 -25.35
CA SER A 94 12.19 -2.45 -25.30
C SER A 94 12.44 -3.94 -25.55
N GLN A 95 13.09 -4.24 -26.68
CA GLN A 95 13.43 -5.60 -27.09
C GLN A 95 14.89 -5.66 -27.51
N GLY A 96 15.61 -6.72 -27.10
CA GLY A 96 17.03 -6.94 -27.41
C GLY A 96 17.96 -6.76 -26.21
N SER A 97 19.23 -6.46 -26.46
CA SER A 97 20.23 -6.20 -25.41
C SER A 97 19.95 -4.85 -24.74
N THR A 98 19.00 -4.82 -23.81
CA THR A 98 18.60 -3.64 -23.06
C THR A 98 18.52 -3.92 -21.55
N TRP A 99 18.70 -2.89 -20.74
CA TRP A 99 18.58 -2.99 -19.29
C TRP A 99 17.15 -3.25 -18.80
N LEU A 100 16.13 -2.99 -19.64
CA LEU A 100 14.73 -3.21 -19.35
C LEU A 100 14.04 -3.81 -20.58
N HIS A 101 13.36 -4.96 -20.42
CA HIS A 101 12.50 -5.49 -21.47
C HIS A 101 11.07 -4.94 -21.35
N GLY A 102 10.27 -4.96 -22.41
CA GLY A 102 8.86 -4.57 -22.34
C GLY A 102 8.65 -3.06 -22.21
N ASN A 103 7.68 -2.64 -21.39
CA ASN A 103 7.30 -1.23 -21.26
C ASN A 103 7.09 -0.84 -19.79
N ALA A 104 8.09 -0.18 -19.20
CA ALA A 104 8.03 0.30 -17.82
C ALA A 104 6.84 1.24 -17.51
N TYR A 105 6.19 1.83 -18.51
CA TYR A 105 4.99 2.64 -18.32
C TYR A 105 3.71 1.81 -18.14
N THR A 106 3.61 0.66 -18.81
CA THR A 106 2.42 -0.20 -18.78
C THR A 106 2.59 -1.44 -17.91
N ASP A 107 3.83 -1.79 -17.57
CA ASP A 107 4.14 -2.97 -16.76
C ASP A 107 3.62 -2.78 -15.33
N VAL A 108 2.93 -3.82 -14.82
CA VAL A 108 2.34 -3.85 -13.47
C VAL A 108 3.15 -4.68 -12.49
N ASP A 109 4.15 -5.39 -12.99
CA ASP A 109 4.98 -6.36 -12.28
C ASP A 109 6.47 -6.20 -12.68
N ASP A 110 7.35 -6.81 -11.90
CA ASP A 110 8.79 -6.72 -12.07
C ASP A 110 9.37 -7.76 -13.05
N THR A 111 8.52 -8.61 -13.63
CA THR A 111 8.90 -9.69 -14.54
C THR A 111 9.77 -9.21 -15.70
N ASN A 112 9.44 -8.05 -16.27
CA ASN A 112 10.14 -7.51 -17.43
C ASN A 112 11.47 -6.82 -17.06
N ILE A 113 11.54 -6.24 -15.86
CA ILE A 113 12.79 -5.69 -15.30
C ILE A 113 13.79 -6.82 -15.05
N ARG A 114 13.34 -7.95 -14.49
CA ARG A 114 14.17 -9.12 -14.18
C ARG A 114 14.75 -9.83 -15.41
N LYS A 115 14.20 -9.57 -16.60
CA LYS A 115 14.70 -10.11 -17.87
C LYS A 115 15.71 -9.18 -18.55
N GLY A 116 15.87 -7.95 -18.06
CA GLY A 116 16.83 -6.97 -18.57
C GLY A 116 18.26 -7.25 -18.10
N ALA A 117 19.22 -6.60 -18.74
CA ALA A 117 20.65 -6.83 -18.52
C ALA A 117 21.19 -6.46 -17.11
N LEU A 118 20.36 -5.93 -16.21
CA LEU A 118 20.76 -5.51 -14.86
C LEU A 118 20.37 -6.49 -13.75
N PHE A 119 19.71 -7.58 -14.13
CA PHE A 119 19.33 -8.70 -13.27
C PHE A 119 20.01 -9.97 -13.76
#